data_AF-A0A9P1KEK2-F1
#
_entry.id   AF-A0A9P1KEK2-F1
#
_cell.length_a   1.000
_cell.length_b   1.000
_cell.length_c   1.000
_cell.angle_alpha   90.00
_cell.angle_beta   90.00
_cell.angle_gamma   90.00
#
_symmetry.space_group_name_H-M   'P 1'
#
loop_
_entity.id
_entity.type
_entity.pdbx_description
1 polymer ?
#
loop_
_entity_poly.entity_id
_entity_poly.type
_entity_poly.pdbx_seq_one_letter_code
_entity_poly.pdbx_strand_id
1 'polypeptide(L)' 'MTEEYTSKTCTHCGHVHSQLGGSKVFRCPEWGFTLPRDWNGAFGIFLKALRDTASVIFTGNSAIVALSGNNRKNVA' A
#
# COMPACT_ATOMS: atom_id res chain seq x y z
N MET A 1 12.77 6.28 9.48
CA MET A 1 11.43 5.87 9.01
C MET A 1 10.96 6.92 8.02
N THR A 2 10.75 6.58 6.76
CA THR A 2 10.13 7.47 5.77
C THR A 2 8.61 7.41 5.93
N GLU A 3 7.88 8.51 5.69
CA GLU A 3 6.40 8.54 5.85
C GLU A 3 5.64 7.81 4.71
N GLU A 4 6.38 7.16 3.81
CA GLU A 4 5.83 6.40 2.68
C GLU A 4 5.04 5.19 3.20
N TYR A 5 3.86 4.95 2.62
CA TYR A 5 2.99 3.82 2.98
C TYR A 5 2.50 3.82 4.44
N THR A 6 2.49 5.00 5.08
CA THR A 6 1.89 5.21 6.40
C THR A 6 0.40 5.56 6.28
N SER A 7 -0.28 5.73 7.41
CA SER A 7 -1.70 6.12 7.48
C SER A 7 -2.04 7.42 6.74
N LYS A 8 -1.04 8.24 6.37
CA LYS A 8 -1.19 9.48 5.60
C LYS A 8 -1.19 9.27 4.08
N THR A 9 -0.72 8.15 3.55
CA THR A 9 -0.69 7.92 2.10
C THR A 9 -2.00 7.27 1.65
N CYS A 10 -2.67 7.86 0.66
CA CYS A 10 -3.86 7.27 0.06
C CYS A 10 -3.50 5.95 -0.64
N THR A 11 -4.10 4.83 -0.21
CA THR A 11 -3.85 3.51 -0.82
C THR A 11 -4.46 3.35 -2.22
N HIS A 12 -5.32 4.28 -2.64
CA HIS A 12 -5.94 4.28 -3.96
C HIS A 12 -5.13 5.07 -5.00
N CYS A 13 -4.67 6.28 -4.68
CA CYS A 13 -4.00 7.17 -5.65
C CYS A 13 -2.55 7.51 -5.30
N GLY A 14 -2.07 7.16 -4.10
CA GLY A 14 -0.71 7.47 -3.65
C GLY A 14 -0.53 8.88 -3.07
N HIS A 15 -1.54 9.75 -3.11
CA HIS A 15 -1.45 11.10 -2.55
C HIS A 15 -1.21 11.10 -1.04
N VAL A 16 -0.32 11.98 -0.57
CA VAL A 16 0.00 12.12 0.86
C VAL A 16 -0.86 13.20 1.51
N HIS A 17 -1.65 12.81 2.50
CA HIS A 17 -2.46 13.72 3.30
C HIS A 17 -1.62 14.37 4.42
N SER A 18 -1.03 15.53 4.12
CA SER A 18 -0.15 16.26 5.05
C SER A 18 -0.82 16.66 6.37
N GLN A 19 -2.14 16.91 6.37
CA GLN A 19 -2.89 17.42 7.54
C GLN A 19 -3.83 16.39 8.21
N LEU A 20 -3.53 15.08 8.15
CA LEU A 20 -4.45 14.05 8.66
C LEU A 20 -4.64 14.09 10.19
N GLY A 21 -3.58 14.45 10.92
CA GLY A 21 -3.58 14.56 12.38
C GLY A 21 -4.09 13.29 13.09
N GLY A 22 -4.97 13.49 14.09
CA GLY A 22 -5.57 12.42 14.89
C GLY A 22 -6.85 11.81 14.32
N SER A 23 -7.27 12.17 13.10
CA SER A 23 -8.55 11.72 12.51
C SER A 23 -8.65 10.20 12.41
N LYS A 24 -9.77 9.62 12.86
CA LYS A 24 -10.03 8.17 12.75
C LYS A 24 -10.40 7.72 11.33
N VAL A 25 -10.77 8.66 10.49
CA VAL A 25 -11.14 8.43 9.09
C VAL A 25 -10.12 9.12 8.20
N PHE A 26 -9.58 8.38 7.25
CA PHE A 26 -8.80 8.93 6.17
C PHE A 26 -9.74 9.36 5.04
N ARG A 27 -9.59 10.59 4.54
CA ARG A 27 -10.27 11.09 3.34
C ARG A 27 -9.23 11.67 2.41
N CYS A 28 -9.06 11.08 1.23
CA CYS A 28 -8.13 11.55 0.23
C CYS A 28 -8.46 13.00 -0.19
N PRO A 29 -7.50 13.95 -0.12
CA PRO A 29 -7.75 15.34 -0.52
C PRO A 29 -7.87 15.53 -2.03
N GLU A 30 -7.37 14.58 -2.83
CA GLU A 30 -7.37 14.66 -4.29
C GLU A 30 -8.66 14.13 -4.92
N TRP A 31 -9.15 12.96 -4.47
CA TRP A 31 -10.30 12.27 -5.07
C TRP A 31 -11.46 12.02 -4.10
N GLY A 32 -11.31 12.34 -2.81
CA GLY A 32 -12.34 12.13 -1.79
C GLY A 32 -12.51 10.68 -1.31
N PHE A 33 -11.71 9.74 -1.79
CA PHE A 33 -11.70 8.34 -1.33
C PHE A 33 -11.60 8.27 0.21
N THR A 34 -12.52 7.57 0.85
CA THR A 34 -12.67 7.58 2.31
C THR A 34 -12.65 6.17 2.87
N LEU A 35 -11.88 5.94 3.94
CA LEU A 35 -11.79 4.67 4.67
C LEU A 35 -11.29 4.88 6.11
N PRO A 36 -11.46 3.92 7.03
CA PRO A 36 -10.86 4.00 8.35
C PRO A 36 -9.35 4.18 8.27
N ARG A 37 -8.79 5.08 9.08
CA ARG A 37 -7.35 5.41 9.03
C ARG A 37 -6.47 4.19 9.26
N ASP A 38 -6.84 3.34 10.22
CA ASP A 38 -6.03 2.17 10.58
C ASP A 38 -6.06 1.13 9.45
N TRP A 39 -7.17 1.03 8.70
CA TRP A 39 -7.26 0.20 7.49
C TRP A 39 -6.39 0.77 6.38
N ASN A 40 -6.39 2.09 6.16
CA ASN A 40 -5.51 2.75 5.20
C ASN A 40 -4.02 2.46 5.51
N GLY A 41 -3.63 2.60 6.78
CA GLY A 41 -2.28 2.29 7.23
C GLY A 41 -1.90 0.82 7.03
N ALA A 42 -2.79 -0.11 7.42
CA ALA A 42 -2.55 -1.55 7.23
C ALA A 42 -2.43 -1.93 5.75
N PHE A 43 -3.29 -1.38 4.88
CA PHE A 43 -3.20 -1.58 3.43
C PHE A 43 -1.90 -1.01 2.86
N GLY A 44 -1.46 0.16 3.33
CA GLY A 44 -0.19 0.75 2.93
C GLY A 44 0.99 -0.21 3.19
N ILE A 45 1.06 -0.77 4.40
CA ILE A 45 2.08 -1.77 4.77
C ILE A 45 1.98 -3.02 3.90
N PHE A 46 0.77 -3.54 3.68
CA PHE A 46 0.56 -4.70 2.81
C PHE A 46 1.04 -4.45 1.38
N LEU A 47 0.70 -3.31 0.78
CA LEU A 47 1.14 -2.92 -0.55
C LEU A 47 2.67 -2.76 -0.62
N LYS A 48 3.28 -2.20 0.42
CA LYS A 48 4.74 -2.10 0.53
C LYS A 48 5.39 -3.49 0.54
N ALA A 49 4.87 -4.42 1.34
CA ALA A 49 5.35 -5.80 1.38
C ALA A 49 5.20 -6.52 0.04
N LEU A 50 4.05 -6.37 -0.64
CA LEU A 50 3.86 -6.92 -1.99
C LEU A 50 4.87 -6.37 -2.99
N ARG A 51 5.09 -5.04 -2.98
CA ARG A 51 6.09 -4.41 -3.85
C ARG A 51 7.49 -4.93 -3.57
N ASP A 52 7.86 -5.04 -2.30
CA ASP A 52 9.21 -5.43 -1.89
C ASP A 52 9.48 -6.93 -2.13
N THR A 53 8.43 -7.76 -2.21
CA THR A 53 8.52 -9.22 -2.44
C THR A 53 8.31 -9.63 -3.90
N ALA A 54 7.74 -8.76 -4.73
CA ALA A 54 7.55 -9.01 -6.14
C ALA A 54 8.87 -8.84 -6.93
N SER A 55 9.23 -9.85 -7.71
CA SER A 55 10.18 -9.71 -8.81
C SER A 55 9.42 -9.39 -10.09
N VAL A 56 9.78 -8.27 -10.73
CA VAL A 56 9.21 -7.87 -12.01
C VAL A 56 10.27 -8.05 -13.07
N ILE A 57 10.02 -8.95 -14.02
CA ILE A 57 10.88 -9.20 -15.18
C ILE A 57 10.19 -8.60 -16.39
N PHE A 58 10.88 -7.72 -17.10
CA PHE A 58 10.38 -7.14 -18.35
C PHE A 58 10.88 -7.96 -19.54
N THR A 59 10.00 -8.31 -20.47
CA THR A 59 10.31 -9.05 -21.70
C THR A 59 9.69 -8.32 -22.88
N GLY A 60 10.47 -7.45 -23.53
CA GLY A 60 9.96 -6.53 -24.55
C GLY A 60 8.88 -5.61 -23.96
N ASN A 61 7.68 -5.64 -24.53
CA ASN A 61 6.51 -4.88 -24.06
C ASN A 61 5.69 -5.62 -22.98
N SER A 62 6.15 -6.79 -22.52
CA SER A 62 5.47 -7.58 -21.48
C SER A 62 6.18 -7.42 -20.13
N ALA A 63 5.42 -7.46 -19.04
CA ALA A 63 5.94 -7.55 -17.68
C ALA A 63 5.44 -8.85 -17.02
N ILE A 64 6.37 -9.67 -16.56
CA ILE A 64 6.11 -10.88 -15.77
C ILE A 64 6.34 -10.50 -14.32
N VAL A 65 5.30 -10.62 -13.49
CA VAL A 65 5.40 -10.38 -12.04
C VAL A 65 5.38 -11.72 -11.34
N ALA A 66 6.46 -12.06 -10.64
CA ALA A 66 6.53 -13.25 -9.79
C ALA A 66 6.67 -12.82 -8.33
N LEU A 67 5.96 -13.48 -7.43
CA LEU A 67 6.13 -13.28 -5.99
C LEU A 67 7.15 -14.31 -5.51
N SER A 68 8.29 -13.83 -4.97
CA SER A 68 9.34 -14.72 -4.48
C SER A 68 8.89 -15.35 -3.16
N GLY A 69 8.52 -16.64 -3.19
CA GLY A 69 8.32 -17.46 -1.99
C GLY A 69 6.85 -17.68 -1.61
N ASN A 70 6.27 -18.77 -2.08
CA ASN A 70 5.04 -19.33 -1.52
C ASN A 70 5.35 -20.63 -0.76
N ASN A 71 6.16 -20.56 0.30
CA ASN A 71 6.10 -21.59 1.35
C ASN A 71 4.92 -21.25 2.25
N ARG A 72 3.72 -21.62 1.81
CA ARG A 72 2.49 -21.55 2.60
C ARG A 72 2.67 -22.39 3.87
N LYS A 73 3.12 -21.80 4.97
CA LYS A 73 2.79 -22.32 6.30
C LYS A 73 1.36 -21.87 6.56
N ASN A 74 0.42 -22.80 6.50
CA ASN A 74 -0.93 -22.58 6.99
C ASN A 74 -0.81 -22.14 8.45
N VAL A 75 -1.08 -20.87 8.72
CA VAL A 75 -1.23 -20.38 10.09
C VAL A 75 -2.70 -20.63 10.44
N ALA A 76 -2.90 -21.69 11.23
CA ALA A 76 -4.16 -21.98 11.91
C ALA A 76 -4.37 -21.01 13.08
#